data_AF-A0A9X2RK76-F1
#
_entry.id   AF-A0A9X2RK76-F1
#
_cell.length_a   1.000
_cell.length_b   1.000
_cell.length_c   1.000
_cell.angle_alpha   90.00
_cell.angle_beta   90.00
_cell.angle_gamma   90.00
#
_symmetry.space_group_name_H-M   'P 1'
#
loop_
_entity.id
_entity.type
_entity.pdbx_description
1 polymer ?
#
loop_
_entity_poly.entity_id
_entity_poly.type
_entity_poly.pdbx_seq_one_letter_code
_entity_poly.pdbx_strand_id
1 'polypeptide(L)'
;MINKKESSLSKIVARAHRDPDTFYKDGSLDELLAAVRKSGRLDIVVDFLQSNKVVERRIGSWTSSELAIEAAPIIEHIVNLVSSNDRATVYYALECIASVSEQDASLLRHLTDATAHPDPVIARLANYLISNSGV
;
A
#
# COMPACT_ATOMS: atom_id res chain seq x y z
N MET A 1 12.26 28.03 12.87
CA MET A 1 11.94 26.96 13.84
C MET A 1 11.80 25.65 13.07
N ILE A 2 12.76 24.75 13.17
CA ILE A 2 12.66 23.44 12.52
C ILE A 2 11.58 22.65 13.27
N ASN A 3 10.54 22.24 12.55
CA ASN A 3 9.34 21.64 13.12
C ASN A 3 9.71 20.27 13.69
N LYS A 4 9.72 20.10 15.03
CA LYS A 4 10.13 18.84 15.68
C LYS A 4 9.40 17.60 15.14
N LYS A 5 8.18 17.77 14.59
CA LYS A 5 7.37 16.72 13.94
C LYS A 5 8.01 16.16 12.66
N GLU A 6 8.58 17.01 11.81
CA GLU A 6 9.31 16.56 10.61
C GLU A 6 10.54 15.74 11.00
N SER A 7 11.20 16.10 12.11
CA SER A 7 12.38 15.36 12.57
C SER A 7 12.11 13.91 12.98
N SER A 8 10.87 13.54 13.30
CA SER A 8 10.52 12.15 13.65
C SER A 8 10.17 11.33 12.41
N LEU A 9 9.32 11.87 11.53
CA LEU A 9 8.94 11.20 10.28
C LEU A 9 10.13 10.99 9.34
N SER A 10 10.99 12.01 9.17
CA SER A 10 12.21 11.86 8.36
C SER A 10 13.15 10.79 8.89
N LYS A 11 13.21 10.56 10.21
CA LYS A 11 14.03 9.49 10.80
C LYS A 11 13.46 8.10 10.51
N ILE A 12 12.14 7.95 10.59
CA ILE A 12 11.45 6.70 10.27
C ILE A 12 11.66 6.36 8.80
N VAL A 13 11.42 7.32 7.90
CA VAL A 13 11.62 7.17 6.45
C VAL A 13 13.08 6.85 6.13
N ALA A 14 14.04 7.56 6.73
CA ALA A 14 15.46 7.27 6.55
C ALA A 14 15.84 5.86 7.03
N ARG A 15 15.24 5.37 8.13
CA ARG A 15 15.45 3.99 8.60
C ARG A 15 14.91 2.97 7.60
N ALA A 16 13.69 3.19 7.10
CA ALA A 16 13.04 2.33 6.13
C ALA A 16 13.83 2.23 4.80
N HIS A 17 14.40 3.32 4.30
CA HIS A 17 15.24 3.26 3.08
C HIS A 17 16.62 2.63 3.30
N ARG A 18 17.19 2.81 4.49
CA ARG A 18 18.54 2.30 4.82
C ARG A 18 18.54 0.79 5.00
N ASP A 19 17.52 0.25 5.67
CA ASP A 19 17.40 -1.19 5.94
C ASP A 19 15.92 -1.63 5.86
N PRO A 20 15.35 -1.70 4.64
CA PRO A 20 13.93 -2.00 4.45
C PRO A 20 13.56 -3.42 4.91
N ASP A 21 14.47 -4.39 4.81
CA ASP A 21 14.24 -5.76 5.23
C ASP A 21 14.05 -5.88 6.73
N THR A 22 14.92 -5.26 7.52
CA THR A 22 14.76 -5.24 8.99
C THR A 22 13.53 -4.44 9.37
N PHE A 23 13.33 -3.26 8.75
CA PHE A 23 12.18 -2.40 9.01
C PHE A 23 10.84 -3.10 8.76
N TYR A 24 10.75 -3.92 7.70
CA TYR A 24 9.55 -4.67 7.38
C TYR A 24 9.29 -5.82 8.37
N LYS A 25 10.36 -6.43 8.91
CA LYS A 25 10.27 -7.62 9.78
C LYS A 25 10.12 -7.31 11.26
N ASP A 26 10.64 -6.16 11.72
CA ASP A 26 10.69 -5.81 13.14
C ASP A 26 9.43 -5.08 13.66
N GLY A 27 8.38 -4.98 12.83
CA GLY A 27 7.13 -4.32 13.20
C GLY A 27 7.15 -2.79 13.08
N SER A 28 8.19 -2.20 12.49
CA SER A 28 8.28 -0.75 12.29
C SER A 28 7.24 -0.16 11.33
N LEU A 29 6.49 -1.00 10.62
CA LEU A 29 5.43 -0.61 9.70
C LEU A 29 4.34 0.22 10.39
N ASP A 30 3.94 -0.15 11.61
CA ASP A 30 2.95 0.59 12.40
C ASP A 30 3.45 2.00 12.78
N GLU A 31 4.76 2.15 13.02
CA GLU A 31 5.38 3.44 13.30
C GLU A 31 5.30 4.37 12.08
N LEU A 32 5.56 3.84 10.88
CA LEU A 32 5.43 4.57 9.63
C LEU A 32 3.97 4.96 9.37
N LEU A 33 3.04 4.01 9.47
CA LEU A 33 1.61 4.24 9.26
C LEU A 33 1.07 5.34 10.19
N ALA A 34 1.38 5.26 11.49
CA ALA A 34 0.97 6.26 12.47
C ALA A 34 1.56 7.64 12.16
N ALA A 35 2.82 7.70 11.70
CA ALA A 35 3.47 8.95 11.33
C ALA A 35 2.89 9.55 10.04
N VAL A 36 2.54 8.72 9.05
CA VAL A 36 1.86 9.14 7.82
C VAL A 36 0.47 9.69 8.14
N ARG A 37 -0.37 8.94 8.86
CA ARG A 37 -1.71 9.40 9.30
C ARG A 37 -1.66 10.73 10.04
N LYS A 38 -0.71 10.87 10.97
CA LYS A 38 -0.55 12.10 11.77
C LYS A 38 -0.11 13.31 10.95
N SER A 39 0.64 13.09 9.87
CA SER A 39 1.22 14.17 9.05
C SER A 39 0.42 14.48 7.80
N GLY A 40 -0.39 13.54 7.31
CA GLY A 40 -1.08 13.61 6.02
C GLY A 40 -0.13 13.52 4.81
N ARG A 41 1.14 13.14 5.01
CA ARG A 41 2.18 13.09 3.98
C ARG A 41 2.10 11.82 3.14
N LEU A 42 1.10 11.74 2.27
CA LEU A 42 0.93 10.61 1.35
C LEU A 42 2.02 10.53 0.28
N ASP A 43 2.73 11.63 0.01
CA ASP A 43 3.89 11.67 -0.88
C ASP A 43 5.00 10.70 -0.45
N ILE A 44 5.20 10.49 0.85
CA ILE A 44 6.15 9.50 1.37
C ILE A 44 5.73 8.08 0.99
N VAL A 45 4.43 7.79 0.99
CA VAL A 45 3.92 6.48 0.58
C VAL A 45 4.17 6.29 -0.91
N VAL A 46 3.94 7.33 -1.73
CA VAL A 46 4.25 7.32 -3.17
C VAL A 46 5.72 7.02 -3.42
N ASP A 47 6.64 7.64 -2.68
CA ASP A 47 8.08 7.37 -2.78
C ASP A 47 8.41 5.87 -2.59
N PHE A 48 7.78 5.22 -1.60
CA PHE A 48 7.93 3.77 -1.40
C PHE A 48 7.31 2.94 -2.52
N LEU A 49 6.10 3.29 -2.98
CA LEU A 49 5.40 2.60 -4.07
C LEU A 49 6.20 2.62 -5.39
N GLN A 50 6.93 3.71 -5.64
CA GLN A 50 7.74 3.90 -6.85
C GLN A 50 9.17 3.35 -6.73
N SER A 51 9.56 2.81 -5.58
CA SER A 51 10.92 2.31 -5.36
C SER A 51 11.27 1.15 -6.29
N ASN A 52 12.54 1.06 -6.70
CA ASN A 52 13.06 -0.10 -7.43
C ASN A 52 13.29 -1.32 -6.52
N LYS A 53 13.40 -1.12 -5.19
CA LYS A 53 13.56 -2.21 -4.23
C LYS A 53 12.21 -2.84 -3.92
N VAL A 54 12.11 -4.16 -4.09
CA VAL A 54 10.88 -4.92 -3.84
C VAL A 54 10.35 -4.69 -2.42
N VAL A 55 11.23 -4.73 -1.41
CA VAL A 55 10.82 -4.57 -0.02
C VAL A 55 10.28 -3.17 0.28
N GLU A 56 10.86 -2.13 -0.32
CA GLU A 56 10.32 -0.77 -0.20
C GLU A 56 8.93 -0.65 -0.84
N ARG A 57 8.71 -1.26 -2.02
CA ARG A 57 7.36 -1.32 -2.61
C ARG A 57 6.37 -2.08 -1.73
N ARG A 58 6.79 -3.15 -1.07
CA ARG A 58 5.95 -3.86 -0.09
C ARG A 58 5.59 -2.96 1.10
N ILE A 59 6.54 -2.19 1.64
CA ILE A 59 6.29 -1.21 2.70
C ILE A 59 5.23 -0.20 2.25
N GLY A 60 5.41 0.38 1.05
CA GLY A 60 4.44 1.33 0.48
C GLY A 60 3.06 0.70 0.30
N SER A 61 3.00 -0.49 -0.29
CA SER A 61 1.73 -1.19 -0.58
C SER A 61 0.98 -1.57 0.69
N TRP A 62 1.70 -2.11 1.69
CA TRP A 62 1.13 -2.41 3.00
C TRP A 62 0.62 -1.14 3.70
N THR A 63 1.42 -0.07 3.67
CA THR A 63 0.98 1.20 4.28
C THR A 63 -0.28 1.73 3.60
N SER A 64 -0.38 1.60 2.27
CA SER A 64 -1.58 1.94 1.51
C SER A 64 -2.80 1.08 1.88
N SER A 65 -2.65 -0.24 2.02
CA SER A 65 -3.76 -1.10 2.44
C SER A 65 -4.29 -0.73 3.82
N GLU A 66 -3.40 -0.42 4.76
CA GLU A 66 -3.77 -0.01 6.11
C GLU A 66 -4.39 1.39 6.18
N LEU A 67 -4.02 2.29 5.26
CA LEU A 67 -4.68 3.59 5.10
C LEU A 67 -6.09 3.46 4.52
N ALA A 68 -6.39 2.35 3.82
CA ALA A 68 -7.69 2.07 3.22
C ALA A 68 -8.20 3.26 2.38
N ILE A 69 -9.37 3.80 2.71
CA ILE A 69 -9.98 4.94 2.01
C ILE A 69 -9.09 6.20 2.03
N GLU A 70 -8.24 6.37 3.05
CA GLU A 70 -7.34 7.52 3.17
C GLU A 70 -6.27 7.52 2.06
N ALA A 71 -6.02 6.38 1.41
CA ALA A 71 -5.11 6.25 0.29
C ALA A 71 -5.72 6.63 -1.08
N ALA A 72 -7.00 6.99 -1.14
CA ALA A 72 -7.66 7.39 -2.40
C ALA A 72 -6.89 8.43 -3.24
N PRO A 73 -6.25 9.47 -2.65
CA PRO A 73 -5.48 10.45 -3.43
C PRO A 73 -4.26 9.88 -4.18
N ILE A 74 -3.78 8.69 -3.81
CA ILE A 74 -2.61 8.04 -4.40
C ILE A 74 -2.96 6.73 -5.13
N ILE A 75 -4.26 6.48 -5.37
CA ILE A 75 -4.76 5.20 -5.90
C ILE A 75 -4.16 4.83 -7.26
N GLU A 76 -3.85 5.81 -8.11
CA GLU A 76 -3.22 5.56 -9.41
C GLU A 76 -1.85 4.88 -9.27
N HIS A 77 -1.07 5.23 -8.24
CA HIS A 77 0.22 4.59 -7.97
C HIS A 77 0.05 3.12 -7.53
N ILE A 78 -1.04 2.82 -6.83
CA ILE A 78 -1.34 1.49 -6.29
C ILE A 78 -1.88 0.57 -7.38
N VAL A 79 -2.76 1.09 -8.24
CA VAL A 79 -3.30 0.35 -9.39
C VAL A 79 -2.18 -0.19 -10.28
N ASN A 80 -1.11 0.58 -10.50
CA ASN A 80 0.02 0.12 -11.31
C ASN A 80 0.74 -1.12 -10.71
N LEU A 81 0.63 -1.34 -9.40
CA LEU A 81 1.32 -2.42 -8.70
C LEU A 81 0.58 -3.76 -8.74
N VAL A 82 -0.66 -3.83 -9.23
CA VAL A 82 -1.38 -5.11 -9.40
C VAL A 82 -0.70 -6.06 -10.39
N SER A 83 0.19 -5.51 -11.24
CA SER A 83 1.01 -6.26 -12.20
C SER A 83 2.41 -6.61 -11.69
N SER A 84 2.71 -6.33 -10.41
CA SER A 84 4.02 -6.63 -9.81
C SER A 84 4.30 -8.13 -9.81
N ASN A 85 5.57 -8.50 -10.07
CA ASN A 85 6.04 -9.89 -9.89
C ASN A 85 6.14 -10.30 -8.40
N ASP A 86 5.94 -9.36 -7.49
CA ASP A 86 5.96 -9.62 -6.06
C ASP A 86 4.55 -9.85 -5.52
N ARG A 87 4.26 -11.09 -5.09
CA ARG A 87 2.94 -11.49 -4.57
C ARG A 87 2.46 -10.59 -3.42
N ALA A 88 3.32 -10.23 -2.48
CA ALA A 88 2.92 -9.43 -1.32
C ALA A 88 2.52 -8.00 -1.74
N THR A 89 3.29 -7.39 -2.65
CA THR A 89 2.90 -6.12 -3.27
C THR A 89 1.53 -6.19 -3.95
N VAL A 90 1.29 -7.22 -4.78
CA VAL A 90 -0.02 -7.38 -5.46
C VAL A 90 -1.15 -7.58 -4.44
N TYR A 91 -0.90 -8.40 -3.42
CA TYR A 91 -1.87 -8.68 -2.36
C TYR A 91 -2.34 -7.38 -1.68
N TYR A 92 -1.40 -6.56 -1.18
CA TYR A 92 -1.75 -5.30 -0.50
C TYR A 92 -2.33 -4.25 -1.45
N ALA A 93 -1.88 -4.22 -2.70
CA ALA A 93 -2.47 -3.33 -3.70
C ALA A 93 -3.96 -3.63 -3.93
N LEU A 94 -4.32 -4.92 -4.03
CA LEU A 94 -5.72 -5.33 -4.18
C LEU A 94 -6.57 -5.03 -2.93
N GLU A 95 -6.04 -5.23 -1.72
CA GLU A 95 -6.75 -4.84 -0.50
C GLU A 95 -7.04 -3.33 -0.46
N CYS A 96 -6.04 -2.49 -0.79
CA CYS A 96 -6.26 -1.06 -0.85
C CYS A 96 -7.28 -0.67 -1.93
N ILE A 97 -7.20 -1.27 -3.12
CA ILE A 97 -8.16 -1.05 -4.21
C ILE A 97 -9.57 -1.39 -3.76
N ALA A 98 -9.75 -2.50 -3.04
CA ALA A 98 -11.05 -2.89 -2.51
C ALA A 98 -11.61 -1.84 -1.55
N SER A 99 -10.82 -1.35 -0.60
CA SER A 99 -11.26 -0.30 0.33
C SER A 99 -11.63 1.00 -0.39
N VAL A 100 -10.83 1.44 -1.37
CA VAL A 100 -11.12 2.68 -2.12
C VAL A 100 -12.32 2.50 -3.05
N SER A 101 -12.56 1.28 -3.55
CA SER A 101 -13.67 0.98 -4.45
C SER A 101 -15.06 1.17 -3.82
N GLU A 102 -15.14 1.20 -2.49
CA GLU A 102 -16.37 1.55 -1.77
C GLU A 102 -16.85 2.98 -2.09
N GLN A 103 -15.94 3.88 -2.50
CA GLN A 103 -16.27 5.25 -2.94
C GLN A 103 -16.11 5.45 -4.45
N ASP A 104 -15.26 4.66 -5.11
CA ASP A 104 -15.07 4.67 -6.55
C ASP A 104 -15.23 3.27 -7.13
N ALA A 105 -16.46 2.91 -7.46
CA ALA A 105 -16.81 1.62 -8.05
C ALA A 105 -16.08 1.33 -9.37
N SER A 106 -15.50 2.34 -10.05
CA SER A 106 -14.72 2.10 -11.27
C SER A 106 -13.49 1.23 -11.00
N LEU A 107 -12.98 1.22 -9.77
CA LEU A 107 -11.83 0.44 -9.34
C LEU A 107 -12.11 -1.06 -9.23
N LEU A 108 -13.38 -1.48 -9.12
CA LEU A 108 -13.77 -2.89 -9.06
C LEU A 108 -13.30 -3.68 -10.28
N ARG A 109 -13.13 -3.04 -11.43
CA ARG A 109 -12.58 -3.68 -12.64
C ARG A 109 -11.22 -4.34 -12.39
N HIS A 110 -10.37 -3.71 -11.57
CA HIS A 110 -9.03 -4.23 -11.27
C HIS A 110 -9.10 -5.47 -10.38
N LEU A 111 -10.08 -5.54 -9.48
CA LEU A 111 -10.34 -6.75 -8.71
C LEU A 111 -10.88 -7.86 -9.61
N THR A 112 -11.83 -7.54 -10.50
CA THR A 112 -12.39 -8.51 -11.45
C THR A 112 -11.31 -9.11 -12.34
N ASP A 113 -10.42 -8.29 -12.90
CA ASP A 113 -9.31 -8.76 -13.72
C ASP A 113 -8.36 -9.67 -12.92
N ALA A 114 -8.12 -9.35 -11.65
CA ALA A 114 -7.28 -10.15 -10.76
C ALA A 114 -7.87 -11.53 -10.42
N THR A 115 -9.17 -11.78 -10.65
CA THR A 115 -9.75 -13.14 -10.47
C THR A 115 -9.18 -14.17 -11.45
N ALA A 116 -8.65 -13.72 -12.58
CA ALA A 116 -7.98 -14.55 -13.58
C ALA A 116 -6.45 -14.60 -13.41
N HIS A 117 -5.91 -14.06 -12.31
CA HIS A 117 -4.47 -14.02 -12.07
C HIS A 117 -3.86 -15.43 -12.00
N PRO A 118 -2.67 -15.69 -12.60
CA PRO A 118 -2.07 -17.03 -12.62
C PRO A 118 -1.68 -17.55 -11.23
N ASP A 119 -1.44 -16.66 -10.28
CA ASP A 119 -1.26 -17.01 -8.87
C ASP A 119 -2.59 -17.28 -8.18
N PRO A 120 -2.87 -18.52 -7.74
CA PRO A 120 -4.16 -18.88 -7.15
C PRO A 120 -4.45 -18.18 -5.82
N VAL A 121 -3.42 -17.71 -5.10
CA VAL A 121 -3.62 -16.93 -3.87
C VAL A 121 -4.19 -15.56 -4.21
N ILE A 122 -3.64 -14.91 -5.24
CA ILE A 122 -4.12 -13.60 -5.71
C ILE A 122 -5.53 -13.73 -6.32
N ALA A 123 -5.75 -14.75 -7.16
CA ALA A 123 -7.07 -15.00 -7.74
C ALA A 123 -8.15 -15.24 -6.65
N ARG A 124 -7.82 -16.00 -5.59
CA ARG A 124 -8.74 -16.21 -4.46
C ARG A 124 -8.96 -14.94 -3.66
N LEU A 125 -7.92 -14.16 -3.39
CA LEU A 125 -8.04 -12.87 -2.72
C LEU A 125 -8.99 -11.94 -3.49
N ALA A 126 -8.80 -11.80 -4.80
CA ALA A 126 -9.65 -10.98 -5.63
C ALA A 126 -11.13 -11.39 -5.54
N ASN A 127 -11.43 -12.69 -5.65
CA ASN A 127 -12.79 -13.21 -5.47
C ASN A 127 -13.36 -12.91 -4.08
N TYR A 128 -12.55 -13.09 -3.03
CA TYR A 128 -12.94 -12.77 -1.66
C TYR A 128 -13.24 -11.28 -1.49
N LEU A 129 -12.39 -10.40 -2.00
CA LEU A 129 -12.56 -8.95 -1.88
C LEU A 129 -13.84 -8.51 -2.59
N ILE A 130 -14.07 -8.92 -3.85
CA ILE A 130 -15.30 -8.62 -4.59
C ILE A 130 -16.54 -9.02 -3.80
N SER A 131 -16.54 -10.22 -3.19
CA SER A 131 -17.67 -10.73 -2.42
C SER A 131 -17.95 -9.92 -1.15
N ASN A 132 -16.97 -9.19 -0.63
CA ASN A 132 -17.07 -8.38 0.59
C ASN A 132 -17.15 -6.87 0.32
N SER A 133 -16.89 -6.40 -0.90
CA SER A 133 -16.93 -4.98 -1.30
C SER A 133 -18.36 -4.41 -1.43
N GLY A 134 -19.40 -5.13 -0.98
CA GLY A 134 -20.76 -4.60 -0.87
C GLY A 134 -21.50 -4.35 -2.19
N VAL A 135 -21.08 -5.01 -3.28
CA VAL A 135 -21.83 -5.05 -4.56
C VAL A 135 -22.81 -6.21 -4.57
#